data_AF-A0A7W1JTB0-F1
#
_entry.id   AF-A0A7W1JTB0-F1
#
_cell.length_a   1.000
_cell.length_b   1.000
_cell.length_c   1.000
_cell.angle_alpha   90.00
_cell.angle_beta   90.00
_cell.angle_gamma   90.00
#
_symmetry.space_group_name_H-M   'P 1'
#
loop_
_entity.id
_entity.type
_entity.pdbx_description
1 polymer ?
#
loop_
_entity_poly.entity_id
_entity_poly.type
_entity_poly.pdbx_seq_one_letter_code
_entity_poly.pdbx_strand_id
1 'polypeptide(L)'
;MSAARRGALFLTAMLTGACGGTLPDAAGGVARRTVRAGQDDAGSVVRLDVGDHLVVSPAPSASGSAAWRVTTFPVNVLSPSAGEGGIGFDATAAGLGRIVLMSEVQGPAPLAPGARPPHRVYTITVIVSATSA
;
A
#
# COMPACT_ATOMS: atom_id res chain seq x y z
N MET A 1 -7.19 11.29 55.28
CA MET A 1 -6.66 9.92 55.08
C MET A 1 -5.67 9.99 53.92
N SER A 2 -4.51 9.39 54.15
CA SER A 2 -3.27 9.33 53.35
C SER A 2 -3.44 9.19 51.83
N ALA A 3 -2.68 9.99 51.07
CA ALA A 3 -1.52 9.57 50.23
C ALA A 3 -1.96 9.05 48.84
N ALA A 4 -1.26 9.19 47.71
CA ALA A 4 0.15 9.35 47.40
C ALA A 4 0.20 9.92 45.96
N ARG A 5 0.93 11.01 45.69
CA ARG A 5 2.33 11.03 45.21
C ARG A 5 2.54 10.56 43.76
N ARG A 6 3.20 11.46 43.02
CA ARG A 6 4.18 11.25 41.92
C ARG A 6 3.56 11.05 40.52
N GLY A 7 4.08 11.68 39.46
CA GLY A 7 5.35 12.37 39.32
C GLY A 7 5.31 13.38 38.18
N ALA A 8 6.03 14.47 38.41
CA ALA A 8 6.48 15.38 37.38
C ALA A 8 7.49 14.66 36.47
N LEU A 9 7.45 14.96 35.18
CA LEU A 9 8.68 15.28 34.47
C LEU A 9 8.39 16.13 33.24
N PHE A 10 8.95 17.33 33.32
CA PHE A 10 9.12 18.32 32.28
C PHE A 10 9.72 17.70 31.01
N LEU A 11 9.29 18.17 29.84
CA LEU A 11 10.24 18.39 28.75
C LEU A 11 9.91 19.69 28.01
N THR A 12 10.78 20.62 28.32
CA THR A 12 10.88 22.02 27.93
C THR A 12 11.02 22.13 26.42
N ALA A 13 10.21 23.01 25.83
CA ALA A 13 10.40 23.52 24.49
C ALA A 13 11.80 24.14 24.35
N MET A 14 12.58 23.68 23.39
CA MET A 14 13.66 24.48 22.80
C MET A 14 13.61 24.34 21.28
N LEU A 15 13.24 25.47 20.69
CA LEU A 15 13.52 25.94 19.34
C LEU A 15 14.73 25.28 18.66
N THR A 16 14.53 24.71 17.47
CA THR A 16 15.50 24.87 16.37
C THR A 16 14.86 24.50 15.02
N GLY A 17 14.56 25.54 14.24
CA GLY A 17 14.71 25.57 12.79
C GLY A 17 13.77 24.72 11.94
N ALA A 18 12.69 25.32 11.44
CA ALA A 18 12.37 25.28 10.00
C ALA A 18 11.27 26.30 9.68
N CYS A 19 11.45 26.94 8.54
CA CYS A 19 10.65 28.02 8.00
C CYS A 19 9.20 27.57 7.69
N GLY A 20 8.23 28.43 8.03
CA GLY A 20 7.03 28.70 7.23
C GLY A 20 6.09 27.53 6.89
N GLY A 21 4.91 27.52 7.51
CA GLY A 21 3.76 26.79 6.97
C GLY A 21 2.65 26.60 7.99
N THR A 22 1.77 27.57 8.13
CA THR A 22 0.47 27.39 8.76
C THR A 22 -0.37 26.44 7.91
N LEU A 23 -0.84 25.33 8.47
CA LEU A 23 -2.02 24.62 7.97
C LEU A 23 -2.88 24.26 9.19
N PRO A 24 -3.92 25.04 9.49
CA PRO A 24 -5.05 24.50 10.22
C PRO A 24 -5.88 23.71 9.21
N ASP A 25 -5.77 22.38 9.20
CA ASP A 25 -6.81 21.54 8.62
C ASP A 25 -7.47 20.73 9.74
N ALA A 26 -8.27 21.46 10.51
CA ALA A 26 -9.31 20.87 11.34
C ALA A 26 -10.59 20.83 10.51
N ALA A 27 -10.60 20.02 9.45
CA ALA A 27 -11.82 19.48 8.87
C ALA A 27 -11.88 18.00 9.29
N GLY A 28 -13.05 17.52 9.72
CA GLY A 28 -13.23 16.17 10.27
C GLY A 28 -13.02 15.06 9.24
N GLY A 29 -11.76 14.84 8.86
CA GLY A 29 -11.34 13.83 7.91
C GLY A 29 -11.33 12.47 8.58
N VAL A 30 -12.19 11.58 8.10
CA VAL A 30 -12.01 10.15 8.32
C VAL A 30 -10.61 9.81 7.80
N ALA A 31 -9.71 9.40 8.69
CA ALA A 31 -8.33 9.11 8.31
C ALA A 31 -8.34 8.02 7.22
N ARG A 32 -7.77 8.32 6.06
CA ARG A 32 -7.57 7.37 4.97
C ARG A 32 -6.78 6.17 5.51
N ARG A 33 -7.40 5.00 5.59
CA ARG A 33 -6.74 3.78 6.03
C ARG A 33 -5.89 3.22 4.90
N THR A 34 -4.66 2.80 5.23
CA THR A 34 -3.81 2.07 4.29
C THR A 34 -3.85 0.57 4.58
N VAL A 35 -4.17 -0.24 3.58
CA VAL A 35 -4.13 -1.70 3.60
C VAL A 35 -2.95 -2.17 2.75
N ARG A 36 -2.17 -3.11 3.27
CA ARG A 36 -1.00 -3.66 2.57
C ARG A 36 -1.24 -5.13 2.25
N ALA A 37 -0.96 -5.52 1.01
CA ALA A 37 -1.03 -6.91 0.54
C ALA A 37 0.37 -7.34 0.07
N GLY A 38 0.88 -8.41 0.69
CA GLY A 38 2.20 -8.96 0.45
C GLY A 38 2.16 -10.30 -0.27
N GLN A 39 3.30 -10.99 -0.31
CA GLN A 39 3.45 -12.30 -0.96
C GLN A 39 2.49 -13.37 -0.40
N ASP A 40 2.26 -13.35 0.91
CA ASP A 40 1.39 -14.34 1.59
C ASP A 40 -0.09 -14.15 1.27
N ASP A 41 -0.46 -12.98 0.74
CA ASP A 41 -1.82 -12.68 0.29
C ASP A 41 -2.08 -13.14 -1.14
N ALA A 42 -1.11 -13.77 -1.81
CA ALA A 42 -1.30 -14.26 -3.17
C ALA A 42 -2.45 -15.30 -3.24
N GLY A 43 -3.44 -15.02 -4.09
CA GLY A 43 -4.66 -15.81 -4.24
C GLY A 43 -5.76 -15.45 -3.23
N SER A 44 -5.48 -14.58 -2.26
CA SER A 44 -6.40 -14.21 -1.20
C SER A 44 -7.35 -13.08 -1.60
N VAL A 45 -8.35 -12.85 -0.73
CA VAL A 45 -9.30 -11.75 -0.83
C VAL A 45 -8.86 -10.63 0.11
N VAL A 46 -8.66 -9.44 -0.43
CA VAL A 46 -8.38 -8.21 0.32
C VAL A 46 -9.67 -7.40 0.40
N ARG A 47 -10.06 -7.02 1.61
CA ARG A 47 -11.25 -6.19 1.86
C ARG A 47 -10.85 -4.75 2.13
N LEU A 48 -11.55 -3.84 1.48
CA LEU A 48 -11.34 -2.39 1.55
C LEU A 48 -12.70 -1.71 1.73
N ASP A 49 -12.66 -0.48 2.23
CA ASP A 49 -13.78 0.45 2.20
C ASP A 49 -13.50 1.57 1.18
N VAL A 50 -14.55 2.22 0.66
CA VAL A 50 -14.38 3.39 -0.22
C VAL A 50 -13.60 4.48 0.53
N GLY A 51 -12.52 4.95 -0.08
CA GLY A 51 -11.58 5.90 0.52
C GLY A 51 -10.31 5.25 1.09
N ASP A 52 -10.25 3.91 1.19
CA ASP A 52 -9.02 3.20 1.57
C ASP A 52 -7.94 3.32 0.49
N HIS A 53 -6.69 3.18 0.92
CA HIS A 53 -5.52 3.07 0.05
C HIS A 53 -4.92 1.67 0.16
N LEU A 54 -4.80 0.95 -0.95
CA LEU A 54 -4.18 -0.36 -1.04
C LEU A 54 -2.75 -0.23 -1.58
N VAL A 55 -1.77 -0.81 -0.88
CA VAL A 55 -0.41 -1.00 -1.39
C VAL A 55 -0.14 -2.48 -1.60
N VAL A 56 0.19 -2.86 -2.83
CA VAL A 56 0.52 -4.24 -3.19
C VAL A 56 2.03 -4.38 -3.37
N SER A 57 2.65 -5.23 -2.56
CA SER A 57 4.10 -5.42 -2.49
C SER A 57 4.45 -6.91 -2.46
N PRO A 58 4.35 -7.64 -3.59
CA PRO A 58 4.77 -9.03 -3.64
C PRO A 58 6.29 -9.14 -3.43
N ALA A 59 6.75 -10.30 -2.98
CA ALA A 59 8.18 -10.50 -2.74
C ALA A 59 8.98 -10.27 -4.03
N PRO A 60 10.19 -9.67 -3.95
CA PRO A 60 11.07 -9.56 -5.10
C PRO A 60 11.35 -10.96 -5.68
N SER A 61 11.51 -11.06 -7.00
CA SER A 61 11.93 -12.32 -7.62
C SER A 61 13.28 -12.75 -7.05
N ALA A 62 13.59 -14.05 -7.16
CA ALA A 62 14.86 -14.63 -6.71
C ALA A 62 16.11 -13.95 -7.30
N SER A 63 15.98 -13.12 -8.35
CA SER A 63 17.07 -12.31 -8.91
C SER A 63 17.22 -10.93 -8.24
N GLY A 64 16.49 -10.63 -7.17
CA GLY A 64 16.60 -9.39 -6.39
C GLY A 64 16.12 -8.12 -7.13
N SER A 65 15.56 -8.26 -8.34
CA SER A 65 15.28 -7.14 -9.26
C SER A 65 14.02 -7.36 -10.10
N ALA A 66 13.02 -8.14 -9.66
CA ALA A 66 11.76 -8.10 -10.39
C ALA A 66 11.04 -6.77 -10.14
N ALA A 67 11.00 -5.93 -11.17
CA ALA A 67 9.96 -4.93 -11.29
C ALA A 67 8.62 -5.66 -11.48
N TRP A 68 7.62 -5.31 -10.68
CA TRP A 68 6.27 -5.84 -10.85
C TRP A 68 5.49 -4.90 -11.75
N ARG A 69 4.89 -5.44 -12.81
CA ARG A 69 4.01 -4.69 -13.70
C ARG A 69 2.56 -5.07 -13.45
N VAL A 70 1.71 -4.05 -13.30
CA VAL A 70 0.26 -4.24 -13.32
C VAL A 70 -0.17 -4.70 -14.70
N THR A 71 -0.74 -5.90 -14.78
CA THR A 71 -1.30 -6.43 -16.02
C THR A 71 -2.80 -6.13 -16.10
N THR A 72 -3.51 -6.26 -14.97
CA THR A 72 -4.95 -5.98 -14.87
C THR A 72 -5.29 -5.49 -13.47
N PHE A 73 -6.29 -4.61 -13.38
CA PHE A 73 -6.94 -4.21 -12.13
C PHE A 73 -8.38 -3.73 -12.44
N PRO A 74 -9.32 -3.77 -11.48
CA PRO A 74 -10.69 -3.31 -11.68
C PRO A 74 -10.79 -1.78 -11.68
N VAL A 75 -10.63 -1.17 -12.86
CA VAL A 75 -10.63 0.30 -13.07
C VAL A 75 -11.90 1.01 -12.61
N ASN A 76 -13.01 0.29 -12.49
CA ASN A 76 -14.29 0.82 -12.03
C ASN A 76 -14.41 0.87 -10.50
N VAL A 77 -13.47 0.29 -9.77
CA VAL A 77 -13.47 0.16 -8.30
C VAL A 77 -12.19 0.77 -7.69
N LEU A 78 -11.09 0.74 -8.45
CA LEU A 78 -9.78 1.20 -8.04
C LEU A 78 -9.19 2.21 -9.04
N SER A 79 -8.50 3.22 -8.50
CA SER A 79 -7.68 4.15 -9.26
C SER A 79 -6.20 3.97 -8.93
N PRO A 80 -5.28 3.94 -9.92
CA PRO A 80 -3.85 3.89 -9.65
C PRO A 80 -3.40 5.09 -8.81
N SER A 81 -2.50 4.86 -7.85
CA SER A 81 -1.93 5.90 -7.02
C SER A 81 -0.47 5.57 -6.64
N ALA A 82 0.22 6.54 -6.04
CA ALA A 82 1.57 6.30 -5.53
C ALA A 82 1.49 5.32 -4.35
N GLY A 83 2.30 4.27 -4.36
CA GLY A 83 2.42 3.32 -3.26
C GLY A 83 3.85 3.31 -2.75
N GLU A 84 4.07 3.67 -1.48
CA GLU A 84 5.40 3.58 -0.91
C GLU A 84 5.78 2.11 -0.69
N GLY A 85 6.86 1.67 -1.36
CA GLY A 85 7.35 0.30 -1.30
C GLY A 85 6.50 -0.72 -2.09
N GLY A 86 5.63 -0.26 -2.99
CA GLY A 86 4.75 -1.14 -3.76
C GLY A 86 3.95 -0.40 -4.84
N ILE A 87 2.92 -1.07 -5.34
CA ILE A 87 1.99 -0.50 -6.31
C ILE A 87 0.75 -0.02 -5.54
N GLY A 88 0.45 1.28 -5.64
CA GLY A 88 -0.65 1.92 -4.93
C GLY A 88 -1.96 1.92 -5.73
N PHE A 89 -3.08 1.73 -5.02
CA PHE A 89 -4.43 1.90 -5.55
C PHE A 89 -5.33 2.60 -4.52
N ASP A 90 -6.10 3.58 -4.96
CA ASP A 90 -7.15 4.20 -4.16
C ASP A 90 -8.50 3.51 -4.44
N ALA A 91 -9.22 3.13 -3.39
CA ALA A 91 -10.55 2.54 -3.49
C ALA A 91 -11.61 3.64 -3.73
N THR A 92 -12.18 3.69 -4.94
CA THR A 92 -13.00 4.82 -5.39
C THR A 92 -14.49 4.50 -5.47
N ALA A 93 -14.87 3.24 -5.58
CA ALA A 93 -16.26 2.81 -5.61
C ALA A 93 -16.41 1.43 -4.97
N ALA A 94 -17.61 1.11 -4.50
CA ALA A 94 -17.92 -0.25 -4.03
C ALA A 94 -17.96 -1.23 -5.20
N GLY A 95 -17.49 -2.45 -4.99
CA GLY A 95 -17.45 -3.48 -6.02
C GLY A 95 -16.45 -4.57 -5.75
N LEU A 96 -16.28 -5.46 -6.72
CA LEU A 96 -15.33 -6.56 -6.67
C LEU A 96 -14.45 -6.56 -7.91
N GLY A 97 -13.25 -7.10 -7.78
CA GLY A 97 -12.38 -7.28 -8.93
C GLY A 97 -11.08 -7.98 -8.59
N ARG A 98 -10.21 -8.09 -9.59
CA ARG A 98 -8.95 -8.83 -9.45
C ARG A 98 -7.78 -7.99 -9.93
N ILE A 99 -6.75 -7.92 -9.10
CA ILE A 99 -5.47 -7.33 -9.47
C ILE A 99 -4.55 -8.48 -9.89
N VAL A 100 -3.91 -8.32 -11.05
CA VAL A 100 -2.93 -9.27 -11.57
C VAL A 100 -1.63 -8.52 -11.83
N LEU A 101 -0.57 -8.94 -11.15
CA LEU A 101 0.78 -8.44 -11.35
C LEU A 101 1.64 -9.53 -11.98
N MET A 102 2.49 -9.14 -12.91
CA MET A 102 3.45 -10.02 -13.54
C MET A 102 4.86 -9.49 -13.28
N SER A 103 5.78 -10.38 -12.90
CA SER A 103 7.17 -10.00 -12.71
C SER A 103 7.84 -9.77 -14.06
N GLU A 104 8.43 -8.60 -14.23
CA GLU A 104 9.40 -8.35 -15.28
C GLU A 104 10.75 -8.86 -14.82
N VAL A 105 11.40 -9.68 -15.65
CA VAL A 105 12.77 -10.11 -15.38
C VAL A 105 13.69 -8.98 -15.82
N GLN A 106 14.16 -8.18 -14.88
CA GLN A 106 15.37 -7.38 -15.08
C GLN A 106 16.56 -8.25 -14.67
N GLY A 107 17.37 -8.64 -15.64
CA GLY A 107 18.60 -9.42 -15.44
C GLY A 107 19.65 -9.07 -16.49
N PRO A 108 20.95 -9.11 -16.15
CA PRO A 108 22.04 -8.68 -17.03
C PRO A 108 22.55 -9.74 -18.02
N ALA A 109 21.93 -10.93 -18.11
CA ALA A 109 22.49 -12.04 -18.86
C ALA A 109 21.65 -12.40 -20.10
N PRO A 110 22.28 -12.62 -21.28
CA PRO A 110 21.62 -13.26 -22.40
C PRO A 110 21.12 -14.62 -21.94
N LEU A 111 19.81 -14.83 -22.00
CA LEU A 111 19.23 -16.15 -21.81
C LEU A 111 19.77 -17.05 -22.93
N ALA A 112 20.12 -18.30 -22.58
CA ALA A 112 20.48 -19.29 -23.59
C ALA A 112 19.39 -19.34 -24.68
N PRO A 113 19.73 -19.57 -25.96
CA PRO A 113 18.74 -19.66 -27.02
C PRO A 113 17.62 -20.66 -26.65
N GLY A 114 16.38 -20.17 -26.52
CA GLY A 114 15.22 -20.96 -26.11
C GLY A 114 14.91 -20.96 -24.60
N ALA A 115 15.76 -20.38 -23.75
CA ALA A 115 15.45 -20.20 -22.34
C ALA A 115 14.47 -19.04 -22.16
N ARG A 116 13.27 -19.33 -21.65
CA ARG A 116 12.30 -18.31 -21.26
C ARG A 116 12.59 -17.86 -19.83
N PRO A 117 12.64 -16.56 -19.53
CA PRO A 117 12.74 -16.12 -18.15
C PRO A 117 11.51 -16.63 -17.38
N PRO A 118 11.67 -17.17 -16.17
CA PRO A 118 10.52 -17.54 -15.36
C PRO A 118 9.77 -16.26 -14.95
N HIS A 119 8.56 -16.09 -15.47
CA HIS A 119 7.65 -15.04 -15.01
C HIS A 119 6.87 -15.55 -13.79
N ARG A 120 6.81 -14.72 -12.75
CA ARG A 120 5.94 -14.92 -11.59
C ARG A 120 4.65 -14.13 -11.81
N VAL A 121 3.54 -14.74 -11.43
CA VAL A 121 2.23 -14.10 -11.41
C VAL A 121 1.81 -13.95 -9.96
N TYR A 122 1.44 -12.74 -9.59
CA TYR A 122 0.81 -12.43 -8.32
C TYR A 122 -0.63 -12.00 -8.59
N THR A 123 -1.56 -12.47 -7.78
CA THR A 123 -2.99 -12.19 -7.98
C THR A 123 -3.66 -12.02 -6.64
N ILE A 124 -4.51 -11.00 -6.52
CA ILE A 124 -5.42 -10.83 -5.38
C ILE A 124 -6.81 -10.48 -5.87
N THR A 125 -7.81 -10.94 -5.13
CA THR A 125 -9.19 -10.48 -5.31
C THR A 125 -9.42 -9.33 -4.35
N VAL A 126 -10.02 -8.24 -4.82
CA VAL A 126 -10.41 -7.11 -3.98
C VAL A 126 -11.92 -7.05 -3.86
N ILE A 127 -12.39 -6.74 -2.66
CA ILE A 127 -13.79 -6.38 -2.40
C ILE A 127 -13.78 -5.02 -1.71
N VAL A 128 -14.41 -4.04 -2.33
CA VAL A 128 -14.57 -2.69 -1.80
C VAL A 128 -16.01 -2.51 -1.35
N SER A 129 -16.20 -2.16 -0.08
CA SER A 129 -17.52 -1.88 0.50
C SER A 129 -17.78 -0.38 0.53
N ALA A 130 -19.04 0.02 0.43
CA ALA A 130 -19.40 1.42 0.66
C ALA A 130 -19.19 1.77 2.14
N THR A 131 -18.59 2.92 2.41
CA THR A 131 -18.40 3.41 3.77
C THR A 131 -19.75 3.84 4.33
N SER A 132 -20.28 3.08 5.29
CA SER A 132 -21.46 3.48 6.04
C SER A 132 -21.07 4.63 6.99
N ALA A 133 -21.67 5.81 6.76
CA ALA A 133 -21.55 6.98 7.61
C ALA A 133 -22.17 6.78 9.00
#